data_AF-A0A4Y2U2M1-F1
#
_entry.id   AF-A0A4Y2U2M1-F1
#
_cell.length_a   1.000
_cell.length_b   1.000
_cell.length_c   1.000
_cell.angle_alpha   90.00
_cell.angle_beta   90.00
_cell.angle_gamma   90.00
#
_symmetry.space_group_name_H-M   'P 1'
#
loop_
_entity.id
_entity.type
_entity.pdbx_description
1 polymer ?
#
loop_
_entity_poly.entity_id
_entity_poly.type
_entity_poly.pdbx_seq_one_letter_code
_entity_poly.pdbx_strand_id
1 'polypeptide(L)'
;MLRNFLQPNQYEHGNLAVWFQQDGATAGIWMDLLKEIFPKRLISLRGNISWPARSPDLSPCDYFLWGYLKLEVYRRIGHQQPRNR
;
A
#
# COMPACT_ATOMS: atom_id res chain seq x y z
N MET A 1 -1.23 11.83 -5.59
CA MET A 1 -1.48 10.38 -5.71
C MET A 1 -2.92 10.03 -5.35
N LEU A 2 -3.41 10.29 -4.13
CA LEU A 2 -4.79 9.91 -3.72
C LEU A 2 -5.90 10.47 -4.65
N ARG A 3 -5.97 11.79 -4.86
CA ARG A 3 -7.03 12.42 -5.69
C ARG A 3 -6.84 12.24 -7.20
N ASN A 4 -5.60 12.23 -7.69
CA ASN A 4 -5.33 12.27 -9.13
C ASN A 4 -5.15 10.88 -9.75
N PHE A 5 -4.87 9.86 -8.93
CA PHE A 5 -4.61 8.50 -9.40
C PHE A 5 -5.57 7.50 -8.75
N LEU A 6 -5.67 7.43 -7.42
CA LEU A 6 -6.53 6.42 -6.80
C LEU A 6 -8.02 6.69 -7.00
N GLN A 7 -8.47 7.92 -6.73
CA GLN A 7 -9.90 8.25 -6.78
C GLN A 7 -10.54 8.05 -8.18
N PRO A 8 -9.91 8.41 -9.32
CA PRO A 8 -10.47 8.14 -10.64
C PRO A 8 -10.53 6.63 -10.96
N ASN A 9 -9.49 5.87 -10.61
CA ASN A 9 -9.40 4.43 -10.89
C ASN A 9 -10.36 3.58 -10.03
N GLN A 10 -10.88 4.12 -8.92
CA GLN A 10 -11.89 3.43 -8.09
C GLN A 10 -13.20 3.20 -8.85
N TYR A 11 -13.61 4.16 -9.68
CA TYR A 11 -14.87 4.08 -10.42
C TYR A 11 -14.77 3.14 -11.63
N GLU A 12 -13.58 3.01 -12.22
CA GLU A 12 -13.35 2.14 -13.38
C GLU A 12 -13.47 0.65 -13.05
N HIS A 13 -13.14 0.26 -11.81
CA HIS A 13 -13.19 -1.15 -11.37
C HIS A 13 -14.55 -1.58 -10.77
N GLY A 14 -15.58 -0.73 -10.83
CA GLY A 14 -16.96 -1.07 -10.46
C GLY A 14 -17.19 -1.45 -8.99
N ASN A 15 -16.16 -1.39 -8.14
CA ASN A 15 -16.20 -1.91 -6.78
C ASN A 15 -16.36 -0.77 -5.77
N LEU A 16 -17.61 -0.50 -5.37
CA LEU A 16 -17.94 0.51 -4.37
C LEU A 16 -17.48 0.17 -2.95
N ALA A 17 -16.86 -1.00 -2.74
CA ALA A 17 -16.50 -1.56 -1.43
C ALA A 17 -15.00 -1.87 -1.25
N VAL A 18 -14.11 -1.10 -1.88
CA VAL A 18 -12.66 -1.28 -1.71
C VAL A 18 -12.20 -0.83 -0.31
N TRP A 19 -11.32 -1.64 0.29
CA TRP A 19 -10.60 -1.29 1.50
C TRP A 19 -9.25 -0.66 1.17
N PHE A 20 -8.88 0.39 1.89
CA PHE A 20 -7.57 0.98 1.82
C PHE A 20 -6.72 0.49 2.98
N GLN A 21 -5.55 -0.05 2.67
CA GLN A 21 -4.56 -0.49 3.63
C GLN A 21 -3.31 0.37 3.50
N GLN A 22 -2.88 0.95 4.62
CA GLN A 22 -1.58 1.57 4.80
C GLN A 22 -0.89 0.88 5.97
N ASP A 23 0.40 0.62 5.81
CA ASP A 23 1.23 0.00 6.84
C ASP A 23 1.40 0.92 8.07
N GLY A 24 2.35 0.59 8.95
CA GLY A 24 2.63 1.38 10.15
C GLY A 24 3.05 2.85 9.90
N ALA A 25 3.15 3.30 8.63
CA ALA A 25 3.43 4.69 8.32
C ALA A 25 2.28 5.62 8.75
N THR A 26 2.63 6.77 9.32
CA THR A 26 1.63 7.77 9.70
C THR A 26 1.17 8.53 8.47
N ALA A 27 -0.12 8.45 8.13
CA ALA A 27 -0.74 9.21 7.04
C ALA A 27 -0.78 10.74 7.28
N GLY A 28 -0.39 11.19 8.49
CA GLY A 28 -0.23 12.61 8.83
C GLY A 28 -1.45 13.47 8.46
N ILE A 29 -1.20 14.53 7.70
CA ILE A 29 -2.18 15.52 7.24
C ILE A 29 -3.22 14.91 6.29
N TRP A 30 -2.91 13.78 5.64
CA TRP A 30 -3.78 13.15 4.64
C TRP A 30 -4.82 12.20 5.24
N MET A 31 -4.79 12.01 6.56
CA MET A 31 -5.64 11.05 7.23
C MET A 31 -7.14 11.37 7.11
N ASP A 32 -7.51 12.64 7.19
CA ASP A 32 -8.91 13.06 7.08
C ASP A 32 -9.43 12.85 5.65
N LEU A 33 -8.59 13.11 4.65
CA LEU A 33 -8.91 12.79 3.25
C LEU A 33 -9.09 11.29 3.03
N LEU A 34 -8.25 10.45 3.65
CA LEU A 34 -8.39 8.99 3.53
C LEU A 34 -9.69 8.49 4.17
N LYS A 35 -10.11 9.09 5.30
CA LYS A 35 -11.40 8.77 5.93
C LYS A 35 -12.60 9.20 5.07
N GLU A 36 -12.48 10.31 4.34
CA GLU A 36 -13.48 10.79 3.38
C GLU A 36 -13.63 9.84 2.18
N ILE A 37 -12.50 9.42 1.59
CA ILE A 37 -12.49 8.53 0.42
C ILE A 37 -12.87 7.08 0.78
N PHE A 38 -12.44 6.60 1.95
CA PHE A 38 -12.64 5.21 2.41
C PHE A 38 -13.36 5.15 3.76
N PRO A 39 -14.63 5.59 3.82
CA PRO A 39 -15.38 5.64 5.07
C PRO A 39 -15.55 4.22 5.63
N LYS A 40 -15.13 4.01 6.88
CA LYS A 40 -15.18 2.72 7.61
C LYS A 40 -14.36 1.59 6.97
N ARG A 41 -13.57 1.87 5.93
CA ARG A 41 -12.82 0.86 5.15
C ARG A 41 -11.33 1.18 5.10
N LEU A 42 -10.81 1.77 6.17
CA LEU A 42 -9.43 2.21 6.28
C LEU A 42 -8.69 1.38 7.34
N ILE A 43 -7.70 0.61 6.88
CA ILE A 43 -6.75 -0.10 7.74
C ILE A 43 -5.46 0.73 7.76
N SER A 44 -5.13 1.34 8.88
CA SER A 44 -3.89 2.11 9.06
C SER A 44 -3.64 2.37 10.53
N LEU A 45 -2.47 2.91 10.89
CA LEU A 45 -2.15 3.25 12.28
C LEU A 45 -3.21 4.12 12.98
N ARG A 46 -3.94 4.97 12.24
CA ARG A 46 -5.00 5.85 12.77
C ARG A 46 -6.38 5.55 12.15
N GLY A 47 -6.49 4.43 11.43
CA GLY A 47 -7.65 4.05 10.64
C GLY A 47 -8.81 3.49 11.46
N ASN A 48 -9.80 2.92 10.78
CA ASN A 48 -10.90 2.20 11.40
C ASN A 48 -10.40 0.91 12.06
N ILE A 49 -9.46 0.23 11.39
CA ILE A 49 -8.74 -0.92 11.92
C ILE A 49 -7.29 -0.50 12.09
N SER A 50 -6.79 -0.58 13.33
CA SER A 50 -5.41 -0.24 13.63
C SER A 50 -4.46 -1.29 13.04
N TRP A 51 -3.45 -0.85 12.30
CA TRP A 51 -2.40 -1.74 11.81
C TRP A 51 -1.47 -2.16 12.96
N PRO A 52 -1.16 -3.46 13.13
CA PRO A 52 -0.23 -3.90 14.16
C PRO A 52 1.18 -3.36 13.91
N ALA A 53 1.86 -2.96 14.99
CA ALA A 53 3.22 -2.44 14.89
C ALA A 53 4.20 -3.53 14.43
N ARG A 54 5.10 -3.18 13.49
CA ARG A 54 6.18 -4.06 13.00
C ARG A 54 5.69 -5.36 12.34
N SER A 55 4.59 -5.29 11.58
CA SER A 55 4.06 -6.42 10.81
C SER A 55 4.22 -6.23 9.28
N PRO A 56 5.46 -6.30 8.74
CA PRO A 56 5.69 -6.26 7.29
C PRO A 56 5.17 -7.53 6.59
N ASP A 57 5.04 -8.64 7.31
CA ASP A 57 4.47 -9.90 6.85
C ASP A 57 2.99 -9.79 6.46
N LEU A 58 2.27 -8.83 7.03
CA LEU A 58 0.85 -8.60 6.75
C LEU A 58 0.63 -7.67 5.54
N SER A 59 1.66 -6.99 5.06
CA SER A 59 1.59 -6.10 3.90
C SER A 59 1.98 -6.88 2.63
N PRO A 60 1.07 -7.09 1.66
CA PRO A 60 1.42 -7.75 0.40
C PRO A 60 2.53 -7.02 -0.36
N CYS A 61 2.61 -5.70 -0.18
CA CYS A 61 3.67 -4.88 -0.77
C CYS A 61 5.04 -5.26 -0.21
N ASP A 62 5.17 -5.39 1.10
CA ASP A 62 6.43 -5.66 1.79
C ASP A 62 6.82 -7.13 1.75
N TYR A 63 5.83 -8.03 1.92
CA TYR A 63 6.04 -9.47 1.88
C TYR A 63 6.40 -9.98 0.48
N PHE A 64 5.72 -9.49 -0.56
CA PHE A 64 5.82 -10.05 -1.91
C PHE A 64 6.27 -9.03 -2.97
N LEU A 65 5.51 -7.95 -3.16
CA LEU A 65 5.66 -7.08 -4.33
C LEU A 65 7.06 -6.48 -4.45
N TRP A 66 7.61 -5.95 -3.36
CA TRP A 66 8.94 -5.33 -3.38
C TRP A 66 10.05 -6.35 -3.65
N GLY A 67 9.89 -7.60 -3.20
CA GLY A 67 10.83 -8.68 -3.53
C GLY A 67 10.79 -9.03 -5.01
N TYR A 68 9.58 -9.20 -5.55
CA TYR A 68 9.36 -9.48 -6.98
C TYR A 68 9.88 -8.36 -7.89
N LEU A 69 9.54 -7.11 -7.59
CA LEU A 69 9.96 -5.95 -8.38
C LEU A 69 11.48 -5.78 -8.39
N LYS A 70 12.15 -5.98 -7.25
CA LYS A 70 13.63 -5.95 -7.19
C LYS A 70 14.22 -7.01 -8.11
N LEU A 71 13.72 -8.25 -8.05
CA LEU A 71 14.19 -9.34 -8.89
C LEU A 71 14.02 -9.01 -10.38
N GLU A 72 12.86 -8.50 -10.77
CA GLU A 72 12.55 -8.15 -12.16
C GLU A 72 13.41 -6.98 -12.67
N VAL A 73 13.66 -5.97 -11.84
CA VAL A 73 14.55 -4.85 -12.16
C VAL A 73 15.99 -5.35 -12.34
N TYR A 74 16.50 -6.19 -11.44
CA TYR A 74 17.86 -6.74 -11.57
C TYR A 74 18.01 -7.63 -12.80
N ARG A 75 16.98 -8.43 -13.13
CA ARG A 75 16.95 -9.23 -14.36
C ARG A 75 17.07 -8.36 -15.63
N ARG A 76 16.44 -7.19 -15.63
CA ARG A 76 16.45 -6.27 -16.78
C ARG A 76 17.71 -5.42 -16.89
N ILE A 77 18.34 -5.06 -15.77
CA ILE A 77 19.51 -4.16 -15.74
C ILE A 77 20.84 -4.93 -15.95
N GLY A 78 20.83 -6.27 -15.98
CA GLY A 78 22.01 -7.06 -16.36
C GLY A 78 23.10 -7.13 -15.30
N HIS A 79 22.81 -6.78 -14.04
CA HIS A 79 23.74 -6.92 -12.92
C HIS A 79 23.38 -8.11 -12.04
N GLN A 80 24.40 -8.91 -11.72
CA GLN A 80 24.36 -10.10 -10.89
C GLN A 80 23.63 -9.85 -9.55
N GLN A 81 22.86 -10.86 -9.16
CA GLN A 81 22.04 -10.98 -7.96
C GLN A 81 22.67 -10.30 -6.72
N PRO A 82 21.91 -9.54 -5.91
CA PRO A 82 22.43 -9.06 -4.63
C PRO A 82 22.72 -10.25 -3.72
N ARG A 83 23.96 -10.31 -3.18
CA ARG A 83 24.29 -11.19 -2.06
C ARG A 83 23.36 -10.85 -0.90
N ASN A 84 22.58 -11.85 -0.47
CA ASN A 84 21.76 -11.79 0.74
C ASN A 84 22.64 -11.40 1.93
N ARG A 85 22.13 -10.50 2.78
CA ARG A 85 22.67 -10.27 4.13
C ARG A 85 22.37 -11.48 5.01
#